data_AF-A0A512C2A3-F1
#
_entry.id   AF-A0A512C2A3-F1
#
_cell.length_a   1.000
_cell.length_b   1.000
_cell.length_c   1.000
_cell.angle_alpha   90.00
_cell.angle_beta   90.00
_cell.angle_gamma   90.00
#
_symmetry.space_group_name_H-M   'P 1'
#
loop_
_entity.id
_entity.type
_entity.pdbx_description
1 polymer ?
#
loop_
_entity_poly.entity_id
_entity_poly.type
_entity_poly.pdbx_seq_one_letter_code
_entity_poly.pdbx_strand_id
1 'polypeptide(L)'
;MDGPLIDLGNSAVWRVIRRAKWRGYITYDELNRLLPPETVSAEQIKDVLEQLQEVGIRAVAAMEVVGSAIPRPANSNQPPPRAH
;
A
#
# COMPACT_ATOMS: atom_id res chain seq x y z
N MET A 1 24.45 17.00 3.02
CA MET A 1 24.15 15.77 2.27
C MET A 1 23.28 14.91 3.18
N ASP A 2 21.97 15.08 3.06
CA ASP A 2 20.94 14.12 3.47
C ASP A 2 19.67 14.61 2.76
N GLY A 3 19.41 14.05 1.58
CA GLY A 3 18.19 14.37 0.83
C GLY A 3 17.02 13.80 1.62
N PRO A 4 15.93 14.57 1.82
CA PRO A 4 14.86 14.19 2.71
C PRO A 4 14.31 12.83 2.26
N LEU A 5 14.72 11.80 2.98
CA LEU A 5 14.13 10.48 2.95
C LEU A 5 12.69 10.74 3.40
N ILE A 6 11.80 10.88 2.42
CA ILE A 6 10.36 11.14 2.50
C ILE A 6 9.91 11.41 3.93
N ASP A 7 9.51 12.65 4.25
CA ASP A 7 9.08 13.07 5.58
C ASP A 7 7.77 12.35 6.00
N LEU A 8 7.90 11.05 6.31
CA LEU A 8 6.87 10.14 6.80
C LEU A 8 6.39 10.58 8.19
N GLY A 9 7.04 11.60 8.80
CA GLY A 9 6.65 12.24 10.05
C GLY A 9 5.44 13.18 9.92
N ASN A 10 4.99 13.49 8.71
CA ASN A 10 3.88 14.40 8.54
C ASN A 10 2.60 13.76 9.10
N SER A 11 1.94 14.46 10.05
CA SER A 11 0.77 13.93 10.78
C SER A 11 -0.39 13.49 9.87
N ALA A 12 -0.43 14.00 8.63
CA ALA A 12 -1.37 13.59 7.61
C ALA A 12 -1.12 12.16 7.08
N VAL A 13 0.15 11.80 6.85
CA VAL A 13 0.58 10.49 6.33
C VAL A 13 0.19 9.39 7.32
N TRP A 14 0.57 9.55 8.58
CA TRP A 14 0.24 8.61 9.65
C TRP A 14 -1.27 8.40 9.81
N ARG A 15 -2.08 9.45 9.66
CA ARG A 15 -3.54 9.36 9.80
C ARG A 15 -4.14 8.52 8.68
N VAL A 16 -3.69 8.73 7.44
CA VAL A 16 -4.16 7.97 6.28
C VAL A 16 -3.67 6.52 6.34
N ILE A 17 -2.40 6.27 6.67
CA ILE A 17 -1.88 4.90 6.83
C ILE A 17 -2.68 4.15 7.92
N ARG A 18 -3.01 4.78 9.05
CA ARG A 18 -3.87 4.17 10.08
C ARG A 18 -5.25 3.82 9.54
N ARG A 19 -5.89 4.71 8.78
CA ARG A 19 -7.21 4.44 8.16
C ARG A 19 -7.12 3.33 7.12
N ALA A 20 -6.08 3.36 6.29
CA ALA A 20 -5.83 2.36 5.26
C ALA A 20 -5.55 0.99 5.87
N LYS A 21 -4.77 0.93 6.95
CA LYS A 21 -4.53 -0.28 7.74
C LYS A 21 -5.79 -0.84 8.39
N TRP A 22 -6.70 0.02 8.85
CA TRP A 22 -7.97 -0.41 9.45
C TRP A 22 -8.98 -0.91 8.40
N ARG A 23 -8.95 -0.34 7.19
CA ARG A 23 -9.80 -0.72 6.06
C ARG A 23 -9.23 -1.87 5.22
N GLY A 24 -7.91 -2.09 5.26
CA GLY A 24 -7.19 -3.02 4.39
C GLY A 24 -6.93 -2.49 2.97
N TYR A 25 -7.22 -1.22 2.70
CA TYR A 25 -6.98 -0.59 1.40
C TYR A 25 -6.72 0.92 1.52
N ILE A 26 -5.93 1.45 0.58
CA ILE A 26 -5.69 2.88 0.37
C ILE A 26 -6.11 3.24 -1.06
N THR A 27 -6.66 4.43 -1.27
CA THR A 27 -6.98 4.87 -2.63
C THR A 27 -5.77 5.50 -3.30
N TYR A 28 -5.66 5.41 -4.64
CA TYR A 28 -4.62 6.15 -5.36
C TYR A 28 -4.70 7.65 -5.10
N ASP A 29 -5.89 8.21 -4.87
CA ASP A 29 -6.04 9.62 -4.46
C ASP A 29 -5.38 9.91 -3.11
N GLU A 30 -5.67 9.09 -2.08
CA GLU A 30 -5.03 9.21 -0.77
C GLU A 30 -3.52 9.00 -0.85
N LEU A 31 -3.05 8.03 -1.65
CA LEU A 31 -1.62 7.79 -1.86
C LEU A 31 -0.96 8.99 -2.55
N ASN A 32 -1.52 9.49 -3.64
CA ASN A 32 -1.02 10.63 -4.42
C ASN A 32 -1.02 11.93 -3.60
N ARG A 33 -1.93 12.04 -2.62
CA ARG A 33 -2.00 13.18 -1.69
C ARG A 33 -0.89 13.16 -0.63
N LEU A 34 -0.41 11.97 -0.25
CA LEU A 34 0.69 11.82 0.71
C LEU A 34 2.05 11.79 0.03
N LEU A 35 2.10 11.13 -1.12
CA LEU A 35 3.29 10.86 -1.91
C LEU A 35 3.00 11.28 -3.35
N PRO A 36 3.00 12.60 -3.64
CA PRO A 36 2.75 13.06 -4.99
C PRO A 36 3.93 12.69 -5.89
N PRO A 37 3.68 12.15 -7.09
CA PRO A 37 4.70 11.61 -8.01
C PRO A 37 5.65 12.68 -8.55
N GLU A 38 5.35 13.96 -8.33
CA GLU A 38 6.28 15.07 -8.58
C GLU A 38 7.40 15.16 -7.54
N THR A 39 7.16 14.66 -6.32
CA THR A 39 8.10 14.68 -5.19
C THR A 39 8.75 13.33 -4.93
N VAL A 40 8.09 12.24 -5.33
CA VAL A 40 8.59 10.87 -5.12
C VAL A 40 8.81 10.18 -6.45
N SER A 41 9.95 9.50 -6.56
CA SER A 41 10.28 8.69 -7.73
C SER A 41 9.38 7.47 -7.83
N ALA A 42 9.15 6.98 -9.05
CA ALA A 42 8.40 5.74 -9.29
C ALA A 42 8.94 4.55 -8.47
N GLU A 43 10.26 4.46 -8.26
CA GLU A 43 10.90 3.44 -7.43
C GLU A 43 10.48 3.53 -5.96
N GLN A 44 10.39 4.74 -5.41
CA GLN A 44 9.97 4.97 -4.03
C GLN A 44 8.47 4.70 -3.84
N ILE A 45 7.65 5.07 -4.82
CA ILE A 45 6.22 4.72 -4.83
C ILE A 45 6.04 3.21 -4.84
N LYS A 46 6.84 2.50 -5.66
CA LYS A 46 6.82 1.05 -5.75
C LYS A 46 7.23 0.40 -4.41
N ASP A 47 8.29 0.88 -3.77
CA ASP A 47 8.73 0.41 -2.44
C ASP A 47 7.63 0.58 -1.38
N VAL A 48 6.98 1.75 -1.35
CA VAL A 48 5.84 2.01 -0.44
C VAL A 48 4.65 1.11 -0.77
N LEU A 49 4.31 0.90 -2.04
CA LEU A 49 3.23 -0.02 -2.45
C LEU A 49 3.50 -1.46 -2.02
N GLU A 50 4.76 -1.91 -2.14
CA GLU A 50 5.20 -3.24 -1.69
C GLU A 50 5.08 -3.37 -0.16
N GLN A 51 5.58 -2.39 0.60
CA GLN A 51 5.45 -2.36 2.06
C GLN A 51 3.98 -2.31 2.52
N LEU A 52 3.14 -1.55 1.83
CA LEU A 52 1.70 -1.49 2.09
C LEU A 52 1.06 -2.87 1.87
N GLN A 53 1.41 -3.58 0.80
CA GLN A 53 0.93 -4.94 0.54
C GLN A 53 1.39 -5.93 1.62
N GLU A 54 2.63 -5.84 2.08
CA GLU A 54 3.18 -6.70 3.14
C GLU A 54 2.43 -6.55 4.46
N VAL A 55 2.00 -5.34 4.81
CA VAL A 55 1.20 -5.08 6.03
C VAL A 55 -0.31 -5.27 5.81
N GLY A 56 -0.73 -5.72 4.62
CA GLY A 56 -2.12 -6.06 4.30
C GLY A 56 -2.99 -4.89 3.78
N ILE A 57 -2.37 -3.83 3.27
CA ILE A 57 -3.03 -2.66 2.68
C ILE A 57 -2.92 -2.74 1.16
N ARG A 58 -4.05 -2.74 0.44
CA ARG A 58 -4.07 -2.73 -1.03
C ARG A 58 -4.31 -1.33 -1.58
N ALA A 59 -3.53 -0.91 -2.57
CA ALA A 59 -3.86 0.30 -3.34
C ALA A 59 -5.00 -0.01 -4.33
N VAL A 60 -6.05 0.82 -4.32
CA VAL A 60 -7.22 0.68 -5.21
C VAL A 60 -7.55 2.00 -5.89
N ALA A 61 -8.12 1.94 -7.09
CA ALA A 61 -8.73 3.11 -7.71
C ALA A 61 -9.97 3.52 -6.93
N ALA A 62 -10.15 4.82 -6.70
CA ALA A 62 -11.32 5.36 -6.00
C ALA A 62 -12.64 4.97 -6.68
N MET A 63 -12.59 4.64 -7.99
CA MET A 63 -13.74 4.21 -8.79
C MET A 63 -14.01 2.69 -8.74
N GLU A 64 -13.10 1.88 -8.22
CA GLU A 64 -13.22 0.41 -8.18
C GLU A 64 -13.78 -0.14 -6.86
N VAL A 65 -14.18 0.70 -5.90
CA VAL A 65 -14.79 0.24 -4.64
C VAL A 65 -16.26 -0.14 -4.84
N VAL A 66 -16.54 -0.95 -5.86
CA VAL A 66 -17.85 -1.56 -6.13
C VAL A 66 -17.75 -3.05 -5.82
N GLY A 67 -18.10 -3.40 -4.58
CA GLY A 67 -18.61 -4.72 -4.19
C GLY A 67 -17.87 -5.98 -4.65
N SER A 68 -16.60 -6.17 -4.29
CA SER A 68 -15.98 -7.50 -4.42
C SER A 68 -15.28 -7.91 -3.13
N ALA A 69 -15.76 -9.03 -2.58
CA ALA A 69 -15.19 -9.74 -1.45
C ALA A 69 -13.68 -9.87 -1.64
N ILE A 70 -12.92 -9.43 -0.64
CA ILE A 70 -11.48 -9.51 -0.58
C ILE A 70 -11.07 -10.99 -0.73
N PRO A 71 -10.50 -11.48 -1.85
CA PRO A 71 -9.90 -12.80 -1.83
C PRO A 71 -8.66 -12.69 -0.93
N ARG A 72 -8.56 -13.61 0.05
CA ARG A 72 -7.40 -13.75 0.93
C ARG A 72 -6.11 -13.73 0.10
N PRO A 73 -5.05 -13.02 0.53
CA PRO A 73 -3.76 -13.14 -0.12
C PRO A 73 -3.33 -14.61 -0.03
N ALA A 74 -3.20 -15.26 -1.18
CA ALA A 74 -2.52 -16.56 -1.26
C ALA A 74 -1.04 -16.29 -0.97
N ASN A 75 -0.66 -16.40 0.30
CA ASN A 75 0.74 -16.33 0.70
C ASN A 75 1.49 -17.48 0.02
N SER A 76 2.47 -17.16 -0.83
CA SER A 76 3.24 -18.08 -1.69
C SER A 76 4.21 -19.02 -0.93
N ASN A 77 3.82 -19.50 0.26
CA ASN A 77 4.65 -20.40 1.07
C ASN A 77 3.99 -21.75 1.39
N GLN A 78 3.03 -22.21 0.57
CA GLN A 78 2.54 -23.58 0.69
C GLN A 78 3.54 -24.55 0.04
N PRO A 79 4.19 -25.47 0.79
CA PRO A 79 5.03 -26.50 0.17
C PRO A 79 4.14 -27.40 -0.73
N PRO A 80 4.68 -27.95 -1.83
CA PRO A 80 3.88 -28.75 -2.74
C PRO A 80 3.28 -29.96 -2.01
N PRO A 81 2.01 -30.32 -2.29
CA PRO A 81 1.44 -31.54 -1.74
C PRO A 81 2.25 -32.74 -2.22
N ARG A 82 2.77 -33.52 -1.26
CA ARG A 82 3.56 -34.73 -1.53
C ARG A 82 2.69 -35.72 -2.29
N ALA A 83 3.16 -36.16 -3.45
CA ALA A 83 2.56 -37.24 -4.21
C ALA A 83 2.54 -38.54 -3.38
N HIS A 84 1.43 -39.27 -3.47
CA HIS A 84 1.36 -40.69 -3.13
C HIS A 84 0.80 -41.43 -4.33
#